data_AF-A0A1J4JSZ7-F1
#
_entry.id   AF-A0A1J4JSZ7-F1
#
_cell.length_a   1.000
_cell.length_b   1.000
_cell.length_c   1.000
_cell.angle_alpha   90.00
_cell.angle_beta   90.00
_cell.angle_gamma   90.00
#
_symmetry.space_group_name_H-M   'P 1'
#
loop_
_entity.id
_entity.type
_entity.pdbx_description
1 polymer ?
#
loop_
_entity_poly.entity_id
_entity_poly.type
_entity_poly.pdbx_seq_one_letter_code
_entity_poly.pdbx_strand_id
1 'polypeptide(L)'
;MREVIFPRKILPFLKVLKNYFCGEGGKWIVSKFVPDYNFYGLNSAVVTVGSTSKTVLNNCSIVTNSTGSNAVFATDSGTFEITNIRIKTYKDSSRGLDSTYSGNITAYGININTEGEHCAPLATDRGEGWVTVFGNSNNQMNLLKSSGEGSPCVYSTGNITVVDVIGEATGSEAAVVEGKNSINLTNCELVGYVKHGIMLYQSMSMDADIGTALFYSYHSSITTKSEGPMIYITNTHAKAYFYNSSFTFTSNILLKAAADQWGDEGSNGGSCEMLIENMSTTGDVIAAADDSNLTLTVVASNWSGNVEGNVLVIKKDSEDDDGEDIVPTDKSQTLSRNAIIGIGVAAGVAVIALIAIIVYFVIKKKRNQSPGFNKI
;
A
#
# COMPACT_ATOMS: atom_id res chain seq x y z
N MET A 1 46.32 -12.60 -10.94
CA MET A 1 45.97 -11.56 -11.92
C MET A 1 45.17 -12.20 -13.05
N ARG A 2 43.88 -11.92 -13.11
CA ARG A 2 43.03 -12.14 -14.30
C ARG A 2 42.17 -10.88 -14.41
N GLU A 3 42.40 -10.10 -15.45
CA GLU A 3 41.60 -8.92 -15.80
C GLU A 3 40.25 -9.38 -16.32
N VAL A 4 39.17 -8.81 -15.78
CA VAL A 4 37.83 -8.89 -16.36
C VAL A 4 37.58 -7.57 -17.07
N ILE A 5 37.53 -7.64 -18.40
CA ILE A 5 37.26 -6.50 -19.28
C ILE A 5 35.75 -6.26 -19.29
N PHE A 6 35.30 -5.13 -18.75
CA PHE A 6 33.90 -4.69 -18.88
C PHE A 6 33.69 -4.02 -20.25
N PRO A 7 32.56 -4.29 -20.94
CA PRO A 7 32.24 -3.61 -22.18
C PRO A 7 32.09 -2.10 -21.95
N ARG A 8 32.81 -1.32 -22.75
CA ARG A 8 32.83 0.15 -22.74
C ARG A 8 31.45 0.71 -23.07
N LYS A 9 30.60 0.90 -22.04
CA LYS A 9 29.52 1.93 -22.04
C LYS A 9 28.92 2.26 -20.65
N ILE A 10 29.47 1.76 -19.53
CA ILE A 10 28.96 2.04 -18.16
C ILE A 10 30.09 2.56 -17.23
N LEU A 11 31.10 3.27 -17.76
CA LEU A 11 32.30 3.61 -17.00
C LEU A 11 32.32 4.95 -16.22
N PRO A 12 31.32 5.86 -16.28
CA PRO A 12 31.23 6.93 -15.28
C PRO A 12 30.45 6.56 -14.02
N PHE A 13 29.64 5.47 -14.03
CA PHE A 13 28.62 5.22 -13.00
C PHE A 13 29.08 4.39 -11.78
N LEU A 14 30.24 3.73 -11.86
CA LEU A 14 30.66 2.71 -10.88
C LEU A 14 31.67 3.21 -9.82
N LYS A 15 31.93 4.52 -9.72
CA LYS A 15 32.86 5.07 -8.71
C LYS A 15 32.23 5.57 -7.41
N VAL A 16 30.91 5.56 -7.25
CA VAL A 16 30.24 6.16 -6.07
C VAL A 16 29.76 5.14 -5.03
N LEU A 17 29.65 3.85 -5.34
CA LEU A 17 29.06 2.86 -4.44
C LEU A 17 30.07 1.77 -4.05
N LYS A 18 30.93 2.07 -3.07
CA LYS A 18 31.54 1.04 -2.22
C LYS A 18 31.39 1.44 -0.76
N ASN A 19 30.47 0.75 -0.09
CA ASN A 19 30.31 0.62 1.36
C ASN A 19 29.85 1.89 2.10
N TYR A 20 28.54 1.98 2.35
CA TYR A 20 28.00 2.78 3.45
C TYR A 20 27.17 1.86 4.36
N PHE A 21 27.78 1.45 5.47
CA PHE A 21 27.07 0.95 6.65
C PHE A 21 26.82 2.14 7.58
N CYS A 22 25.59 2.32 8.05
CA CYS A 22 25.28 3.25 9.13
C CYS A 22 25.25 2.48 10.45
N GLY A 23 26.09 2.88 11.41
CA GLY A 23 25.85 2.61 12.83
C GLY A 23 24.78 3.55 13.39
N GLU A 24 24.31 3.31 14.61
CA GLU A 24 23.24 4.08 15.25
C GLU A 24 23.52 5.61 15.22
N GLY A 25 22.56 6.41 14.71
CA GLY A 25 22.57 7.88 14.84
C GLY A 25 23.02 8.73 13.64
N GLY A 26 23.23 8.17 12.44
CA GLY A 26 23.63 8.94 11.25
C GLY A 26 22.50 9.79 10.61
N LYS A 27 22.86 10.96 10.03
CA LYS A 27 21.99 11.86 9.25
C LYS A 27 22.57 12.09 7.85
N TRP A 28 21.77 11.93 6.80
CA TRP A 28 22.15 12.13 5.38
C TRP A 28 21.40 13.32 4.77
N ILE A 29 22.06 14.11 3.90
CA ILE A 29 21.49 15.25 3.15
C ILE A 29 21.99 15.19 1.70
N VAL A 30 21.10 15.20 0.70
CA VAL A 30 21.42 15.21 -0.74
C VAL A 30 21.00 16.55 -1.36
N SER A 31 21.77 17.07 -2.34
CA SER A 31 21.49 18.35 -3.01
C SER A 31 22.04 18.43 -4.46
N LYS A 32 21.31 17.96 -5.50
CA LYS A 32 21.48 18.42 -6.91
C LYS A 32 20.35 17.93 -7.86
N PHE A 33 20.19 18.56 -9.03
CA PHE A 33 19.06 18.47 -9.97
C PHE A 33 19.38 17.75 -11.30
N VAL A 34 18.53 16.80 -11.76
CA VAL A 34 18.46 16.17 -13.12
C VAL A 34 17.02 15.66 -13.40
N PRO A 35 16.38 15.90 -14.56
CA PRO A 35 14.91 15.80 -14.74
C PRO A 35 14.23 14.42 -14.60
N ASP A 36 14.95 13.29 -14.61
CA ASP A 36 14.37 11.94 -14.44
C ASP A 36 14.68 11.29 -13.08
N TYR A 37 15.02 12.08 -12.04
CA TYR A 37 15.56 11.54 -10.78
C TYR A 37 14.62 10.58 -10.02
N ASN A 38 13.30 10.69 -10.19
CA ASN A 38 12.34 10.00 -9.33
C ASN A 38 12.30 8.51 -9.62
N PHE A 39 12.24 8.15 -10.90
CA PHE A 39 12.04 6.77 -11.32
C PHE A 39 13.31 5.91 -11.19
N TYR A 40 14.48 6.54 -11.07
CA TYR A 40 15.76 5.84 -10.99
C TYR A 40 16.50 6.11 -9.66
N GLY A 41 15.88 6.85 -8.75
CA GLY A 41 16.41 7.15 -7.43
C GLY A 41 17.69 7.98 -7.40
N LEU A 42 17.97 8.77 -8.45
CA LEU A 42 19.24 9.51 -8.58
C LEU A 42 19.45 10.55 -7.48
N ASN A 43 18.34 11.11 -6.96
CA ASN A 43 18.35 12.11 -5.91
C ASN A 43 18.01 11.54 -4.53
N SER A 44 17.79 10.23 -4.45
CA SER A 44 17.36 9.58 -3.22
C SER A 44 18.47 9.61 -2.16
N ALA A 45 18.08 9.73 -0.89
CA ALA A 45 19.07 9.69 0.20
C ALA A 45 19.73 8.31 0.32
N VAL A 46 18.94 7.24 0.16
CA VAL A 46 19.46 5.87 0.09
C VAL A 46 18.79 5.14 -1.06
N VAL A 47 19.62 4.56 -1.95
CA VAL A 47 19.16 3.81 -3.12
C VAL A 47 19.75 2.39 -3.10
N THR A 48 18.92 1.40 -3.44
CA THR A 48 19.37 0.01 -3.66
C THR A 48 18.94 -0.44 -5.04
N VAL A 49 19.91 -0.94 -5.83
CA VAL A 49 19.72 -1.29 -7.24
C VAL A 49 20.19 -2.73 -7.49
N GLY A 50 19.40 -3.53 -8.19
CA GLY A 50 19.79 -4.85 -8.67
C GLY A 50 19.35 -6.00 -7.76
N SER A 51 18.94 -7.11 -8.37
CA SER A 51 18.38 -8.31 -7.70
C SER A 51 19.27 -9.01 -6.67
N THR A 52 20.56 -8.70 -6.65
CA THR A 52 21.53 -9.25 -5.68
C THR A 52 21.89 -8.28 -4.58
N SER A 53 21.35 -7.05 -4.63
CA SER A 53 21.66 -5.98 -3.70
C SER A 53 20.64 -5.94 -2.57
N LYS A 54 21.15 -5.84 -1.35
CA LYS A 54 20.36 -5.68 -0.14
C LYS A 54 20.95 -4.59 0.75
N THR A 55 20.10 -3.68 1.19
CA THR A 55 20.46 -2.62 2.16
C THR A 55 19.64 -2.78 3.43
N VAL A 56 20.29 -2.63 4.57
CA VAL A 56 19.64 -2.72 5.88
C VAL A 56 19.75 -1.37 6.59
N LEU A 57 18.62 -0.82 7.04
CA LEU A 57 18.56 0.43 7.79
C LEU A 57 17.95 0.18 9.16
N ASN A 58 18.71 0.41 10.23
CA ASN A 58 18.25 0.21 11.61
C ASN A 58 18.41 1.51 12.40
N ASN A 59 17.37 1.93 13.13
CA ASN A 59 17.40 3.08 14.04
C ASN A 59 17.92 4.37 13.36
N CYS A 60 17.41 4.67 12.16
CA CYS A 60 17.91 5.75 11.30
C CYS A 60 16.95 6.95 11.24
N SER A 61 17.48 8.14 10.93
CA SER A 61 16.66 9.29 10.53
C SER A 61 17.17 9.89 9.22
N ILE A 62 16.26 10.06 8.26
CA ILE A 62 16.56 10.59 6.93
C ILE A 62 15.78 11.89 6.73
N VAL A 63 16.47 12.92 6.23
CA VAL A 63 15.86 14.19 5.88
C VAL A 63 16.31 14.60 4.48
N THR A 64 15.36 14.87 3.58
CA THR A 64 15.64 15.34 2.22
C THR A 64 14.98 16.69 1.93
N ASN A 65 15.68 17.57 1.22
CA ASN A 65 15.24 18.96 1.02
C ASN A 65 15.51 19.50 -0.40
N SER A 66 15.58 18.61 -1.38
CA SER A 66 15.64 18.95 -2.80
C SER A 66 14.55 18.20 -3.55
N THR A 67 14.00 18.80 -4.60
CA THR A 67 12.99 18.18 -5.45
C THR A 67 13.51 16.84 -5.95
N GLY A 68 12.68 15.81 -5.80
CA GLY A 68 13.04 14.45 -6.21
C GLY A 68 13.81 13.58 -5.26
N SER A 69 14.11 14.10 -4.09
CA SER A 69 14.93 13.38 -3.15
C SER A 69 14.06 12.47 -2.31
N ASN A 70 13.69 11.32 -2.88
CA ASN A 70 13.09 10.23 -2.12
C ASN A 70 13.99 9.85 -0.94
N ALA A 71 13.43 9.49 0.21
CA ALA A 71 14.27 9.12 1.35
C ALA A 71 14.88 7.73 1.16
N VAL A 72 14.05 6.74 0.83
CA VAL A 72 14.48 5.36 0.54
C VAL A 72 13.91 4.95 -0.82
N PHE A 73 14.78 4.42 -1.68
CA PHE A 73 14.42 4.07 -3.04
C PHE A 73 14.94 2.69 -3.46
N ALA A 74 14.03 1.74 -3.66
CA ALA A 74 14.35 0.42 -4.19
C ALA A 74 14.06 0.36 -5.69
N THR A 75 14.99 -0.16 -6.48
CA THR A 75 14.80 -0.30 -7.93
C THR A 75 15.51 -1.51 -8.49
N ASP A 76 15.05 -1.99 -9.65
CA ASP A 76 15.67 -3.10 -10.40
C ASP A 76 15.86 -4.34 -9.52
N SER A 77 14.79 -4.73 -8.82
CA SER A 77 14.79 -5.83 -7.85
C SER A 77 15.71 -5.65 -6.62
N GLY A 78 16.22 -4.45 -6.36
CA GLY A 78 16.97 -4.13 -5.14
C GLY A 78 16.09 -4.28 -3.89
N THR A 79 16.68 -4.75 -2.78
CA THR A 79 15.94 -5.05 -1.54
C THR A 79 16.35 -4.16 -0.37
N PHE A 80 15.38 -3.66 0.39
CA PHE A 80 15.58 -3.02 1.69
C PHE A 80 14.94 -3.82 2.83
N GLU A 81 15.66 -3.91 3.95
CA GLU A 81 15.11 -4.27 5.26
C GLU A 81 15.31 -3.10 6.22
N ILE A 82 14.21 -2.60 6.79
CA ILE A 82 14.21 -1.38 7.59
C ILE A 82 13.58 -1.65 8.95
N THR A 83 14.24 -1.19 10.01
CA THR A 83 13.69 -1.20 11.37
C THR A 83 13.88 0.16 12.01
N ASN A 84 12.82 0.71 12.60
CA ASN A 84 12.84 1.96 13.37
C ASN A 84 13.41 3.15 12.59
N ILE A 85 12.69 3.61 11.55
CA ILE A 85 13.12 4.74 10.73
C ILE A 85 12.24 5.98 10.94
N ARG A 86 12.86 7.16 10.94
CA ARG A 86 12.17 8.45 10.87
C ARG A 86 12.53 9.19 9.59
N ILE A 87 11.54 9.49 8.76
CA ILE A 87 11.74 10.14 7.47
C ILE A 87 11.04 11.50 7.47
N LYS A 88 11.75 12.51 6.96
CA LYS A 88 11.13 13.78 6.59
C LYS A 88 11.57 14.25 5.20
N THR A 89 10.62 14.50 4.31
CA THR A 89 10.91 15.05 2.97
C THR A 89 10.16 16.37 2.77
N TYR A 90 10.79 17.34 2.08
CA TYR A 90 10.29 18.72 2.03
C TYR A 90 9.87 19.23 0.65
N LYS A 91 10.40 18.67 -0.43
CA LYS A 91 10.23 19.21 -1.79
C LYS A 91 9.47 18.25 -2.67
N ASP A 92 8.95 18.74 -3.78
CA ASP A 92 8.09 17.96 -4.66
C ASP A 92 8.78 16.71 -5.16
N SER A 93 7.96 15.70 -5.45
CA SER A 93 8.37 14.36 -5.84
C SER A 93 9.42 13.71 -4.92
N SER A 94 9.38 13.99 -3.62
CA SER A 94 10.28 13.41 -2.63
C SER A 94 9.50 12.49 -1.70
N ARG A 95 9.28 11.24 -2.11
CA ARG A 95 8.53 10.22 -1.37
C ARG A 95 9.32 9.69 -0.17
N GLY A 96 8.60 9.05 0.75
CA GLY A 96 9.21 8.41 1.91
C GLY A 96 9.92 7.11 1.54
N LEU A 97 9.13 6.03 1.43
CA LEU A 97 9.57 4.75 0.87
C LEU A 97 9.00 4.63 -0.53
N ASP A 98 9.86 4.45 -1.52
CA ASP A 98 9.46 4.35 -2.92
C ASP A 98 10.14 3.15 -3.58
N SER A 99 9.37 2.39 -4.36
CA SER A 99 9.83 1.18 -5.02
C SER A 99 9.38 1.14 -6.48
N THR A 100 10.33 0.82 -7.36
CA THR A 100 10.15 0.80 -8.82
C THR A 100 10.83 -0.42 -9.41
N TYR A 101 10.50 -0.77 -10.65
CA TYR A 101 11.16 -1.84 -11.40
C TYR A 101 11.40 -3.11 -10.56
N SER A 102 10.33 -3.61 -9.92
CA SER A 102 10.36 -4.80 -9.06
C SER A 102 11.19 -4.67 -7.76
N GLY A 103 11.55 -3.46 -7.34
CA GLY A 103 12.20 -3.21 -6.05
C GLY A 103 11.37 -3.75 -4.87
N ASN A 104 12.03 -4.05 -3.75
CA ASN A 104 11.35 -4.59 -2.58
C ASN A 104 11.80 -3.86 -1.31
N ILE A 105 10.83 -3.32 -0.56
CA ILE A 105 11.05 -2.67 0.72
C ILE A 105 10.22 -3.38 1.77
N THR A 106 10.87 -3.90 2.81
CA THR A 106 10.19 -4.37 4.04
C THR A 106 10.62 -3.50 5.22
N ALA A 107 9.65 -2.96 5.95
CA ALA A 107 9.90 -2.03 7.05
C ALA A 107 9.08 -2.32 8.32
N TYR A 108 9.70 -2.09 9.47
CA TYR A 108 9.10 -2.20 10.80
C TYR A 108 9.32 -0.89 11.56
N GLY A 109 8.29 -0.35 12.23
CA GLY A 109 8.45 0.84 13.08
C GLY A 109 8.85 2.09 12.30
N ILE A 110 7.96 2.61 11.47
CA ILE A 110 8.20 3.79 10.64
C ILE A 110 7.45 5.02 11.16
N ASN A 111 8.08 6.18 10.98
CA ASN A 111 7.43 7.49 11.13
C ASN A 111 7.88 8.36 9.96
N ILE A 112 6.97 8.65 9.03
CA ILE A 112 7.25 9.31 7.76
C ILE A 112 6.39 10.57 7.65
N ASN A 113 7.02 11.70 7.37
CA ASN A 113 6.35 12.96 7.09
C ASN A 113 6.85 13.55 5.75
N THR A 114 5.93 13.84 4.82
CA THR A 114 6.24 14.39 3.51
C THR A 114 5.46 15.69 3.26
N GLU A 115 6.10 16.70 2.69
CA GLU A 115 5.48 18.04 2.53
C GLU A 115 5.26 18.49 1.08
N GLY A 116 6.08 18.02 0.13
CA GLY A 116 5.98 18.44 -1.28
C GLY A 116 4.83 17.79 -2.05
N GLU A 117 4.56 18.30 -3.25
CA GLU A 117 3.58 17.71 -4.18
C GLU A 117 4.06 16.35 -4.71
N HIS A 118 3.14 15.42 -4.96
CA HIS A 118 3.43 14.05 -5.42
C HIS A 118 4.41 13.27 -4.51
N CYS A 119 4.32 13.48 -3.20
CA CYS A 119 5.20 12.91 -2.18
C CYS A 119 4.46 11.95 -1.25
N ALA A 120 3.92 10.84 -1.74
CA ALA A 120 3.33 9.85 -0.86
C ALA A 120 4.37 9.31 0.16
N PRO A 121 4.01 9.12 1.45
CA PRO A 121 4.87 8.49 2.44
C PRO A 121 5.26 7.06 2.06
N LEU A 122 4.29 6.28 1.56
CA LEU A 122 4.49 4.96 0.98
C LEU A 122 4.08 5.00 -0.49
N ALA A 123 5.01 4.66 -1.36
CA ALA A 123 4.81 4.71 -2.79
C ALA A 123 5.39 3.47 -3.49
N THR A 124 4.77 3.14 -4.60
CA THR A 124 5.40 2.40 -5.70
C THR A 124 5.22 3.24 -6.95
N ASP A 125 6.17 3.14 -7.87
CA ASP A 125 6.14 3.83 -9.16
C ASP A 125 6.52 2.83 -10.29
N ARG A 126 6.77 3.36 -11.50
CA ARG A 126 7.01 2.63 -12.75
C ARG A 126 7.71 1.28 -12.62
N GLY A 127 7.15 0.27 -13.29
CA GLY A 127 7.72 -1.08 -13.35
C GLY A 127 7.42 -1.93 -12.12
N GLU A 128 6.38 -1.55 -11.37
CA GLU A 128 5.92 -2.20 -10.14
C GLU A 128 6.98 -2.25 -9.04
N GLY A 129 6.62 -2.88 -7.92
CA GLY A 129 7.49 -3.06 -6.77
C GLY A 129 6.67 -3.49 -5.58
N TRP A 130 7.36 -3.75 -4.47
CA TRP A 130 6.75 -4.12 -3.20
C TRP A 130 7.18 -3.16 -2.10
N VAL A 131 6.19 -2.64 -1.36
CA VAL A 131 6.41 -1.96 -0.09
C VAL A 131 5.56 -2.66 0.97
N THR A 132 6.22 -3.27 1.95
CA THR A 132 5.56 -3.96 3.07
C THR A 132 5.94 -3.29 4.37
N VAL A 133 4.95 -2.78 5.10
CA VAL A 133 5.12 -2.11 6.39
C VAL A 133 4.38 -2.88 7.47
N PHE A 134 5.09 -3.20 8.55
CA PHE A 134 4.53 -3.85 9.74
C PHE A 134 4.64 -2.96 10.97
N GLY A 135 3.73 -3.17 11.92
CA GLY A 135 3.82 -2.60 13.27
C GLY A 135 5.16 -2.88 13.95
N ASN A 136 5.52 -2.07 14.94
CA ASN A 136 6.76 -2.29 15.67
C ASN A 136 6.62 -3.36 16.77
N SER A 137 7.74 -3.85 17.30
CA SER A 137 7.77 -4.88 18.35
C SER A 137 7.13 -4.45 19.69
N ASN A 138 6.78 -3.18 19.84
CA ASN A 138 6.21 -2.61 21.06
C ASN A 138 4.70 -2.34 20.92
N ASN A 139 4.05 -2.89 19.89
CA ASN A 139 2.64 -2.65 19.55
C ASN A 139 2.30 -1.17 19.36
N GLN A 140 3.28 -0.34 18.99
CA GLN A 140 3.02 1.05 18.61
C GLN A 140 2.74 1.11 17.12
N MET A 141 1.71 1.86 16.78
CA MET A 141 1.36 2.11 15.39
C MET A 141 2.44 2.96 14.70
N ASN A 142 2.68 2.62 13.45
CA ASN A 142 3.47 3.41 12.53
C ASN A 142 2.73 4.70 12.17
N LEU A 143 3.46 5.76 11.84
CA LEU A 143 2.87 7.07 11.51
C LEU A 143 3.23 7.50 10.09
N LEU A 144 2.21 7.86 9.31
CA LEU A 144 2.35 8.47 7.99
C LEU A 144 1.68 9.85 8.00
N LYS A 145 2.39 10.85 7.50
CA LYS A 145 1.83 12.18 7.25
C LYS A 145 2.25 12.69 5.89
N SER A 146 1.30 13.25 5.16
CA SER A 146 1.55 13.99 3.94
C SER A 146 0.69 15.24 3.86
N SER A 147 1.20 16.26 3.16
CA SER A 147 0.49 17.55 3.03
C SER A 147 0.47 18.18 1.65
N GLY A 148 1.35 17.76 0.73
CA GLY A 148 1.31 18.25 -0.64
C GLY A 148 0.15 17.68 -1.46
N GLU A 149 -0.17 18.35 -2.56
CA GLU A 149 -1.14 17.87 -3.54
C GLU A 149 -0.72 16.50 -4.10
N GLY A 150 -1.67 15.64 -4.43
CA GLY A 150 -1.40 14.35 -5.07
C GLY A 150 -0.50 13.43 -4.25
N SER A 151 -0.53 13.57 -2.93
CA SER A 151 0.33 12.86 -1.98
C SER A 151 -0.51 12.06 -0.98
N PRO A 152 -1.18 10.97 -1.40
CA PRO A 152 -1.94 10.14 -0.48
C PRO A 152 -1.03 9.46 0.54
N CYS A 153 -1.58 8.91 1.63
CA CYS A 153 -0.77 8.16 2.59
C CYS A 153 -0.08 6.97 1.93
N VAL A 154 -0.81 6.33 1.00
CA VAL A 154 -0.37 5.16 0.25
C VAL A 154 -0.71 5.35 -1.24
N TYR A 155 0.31 5.36 -2.09
CA TYR A 155 0.19 5.48 -3.55
C TYR A 155 0.72 4.23 -4.23
N SER A 156 -0.14 3.50 -4.95
CA SER A 156 0.22 2.21 -5.54
C SER A 156 0.18 2.20 -7.07
N THR A 157 1.34 2.01 -7.68
CA THR A 157 1.51 1.47 -9.04
C THR A 157 2.23 0.10 -9.01
N GLY A 158 2.19 -0.55 -7.85
CA GLY A 158 2.79 -1.85 -7.54
C GLY A 158 2.00 -2.56 -6.45
N ASN A 159 2.65 -3.15 -5.46
CA ASN A 159 1.97 -3.85 -4.37
C ASN A 159 2.39 -3.27 -3.03
N ILE A 160 1.42 -2.75 -2.28
CA ILE A 160 1.67 -2.19 -0.95
C ILE A 160 0.85 -2.93 0.10
N THR A 161 1.53 -3.44 1.13
CA THR A 161 0.90 -4.08 2.29
C THR A 161 1.25 -3.28 3.54
N VAL A 162 0.23 -2.92 4.31
CA VAL A 162 0.35 -2.02 5.45
C VAL A 162 -0.36 -2.60 6.67
N VAL A 163 0.39 -2.76 7.75
CA VAL A 163 -0.10 -3.28 9.03
C VAL A 163 0.22 -2.31 10.16
N ASP A 164 -0.77 -2.05 11.02
CA ASP A 164 -0.66 -1.20 12.20
C ASP A 164 -0.14 0.23 11.89
N VAL A 165 -0.82 0.96 10.99
CA VAL A 165 -0.48 2.35 10.60
C VAL A 165 -1.60 3.33 10.93
N ILE A 166 -1.23 4.50 11.46
CA ILE A 166 -2.07 5.71 11.46
C ILE A 166 -1.52 6.66 10.39
N GLY A 167 -2.37 7.09 9.46
CA GLY A 167 -2.01 7.91 8.31
C GLY A 167 -2.91 9.13 8.15
N GLU A 168 -2.32 10.27 7.80
CA GLU A 168 -3.04 11.51 7.53
C GLU A 168 -2.48 12.22 6.29
N ALA A 169 -3.28 12.34 5.23
CA ALA A 169 -2.95 13.02 3.98
C ALA A 169 -3.80 14.29 3.81
N THR A 170 -3.27 15.43 4.22
CA THR A 170 -4.03 16.71 4.22
C THR A 170 -4.18 17.34 2.84
N GLY A 171 -3.33 16.96 1.88
CA GLY A 171 -3.36 17.44 0.49
C GLY A 171 -3.88 16.42 -0.53
N SER A 172 -4.38 15.25 -0.10
CA SER A 172 -4.81 14.17 -1.01
C SER A 172 -5.86 13.25 -0.38
N GLU A 173 -6.19 12.19 -1.12
CA GLU A 173 -6.91 11.00 -0.71
C GLU A 173 -6.16 10.22 0.40
N ALA A 174 -6.85 9.33 1.09
CA ALA A 174 -6.21 8.43 2.05
C ALA A 174 -5.31 7.41 1.35
N ALA A 175 -5.78 6.85 0.23
CA ALA A 175 -5.07 5.86 -0.56
C ALA A 175 -5.45 5.92 -2.04
N VAL A 176 -4.50 5.57 -2.91
CA VAL A 176 -4.69 5.55 -4.37
C VAL A 176 -4.07 4.28 -4.96
N VAL A 177 -4.81 3.60 -5.83
CA VAL A 177 -4.32 2.47 -6.65
C VAL A 177 -4.47 2.80 -8.11
N GLU A 178 -3.39 2.66 -8.86
CA GLU A 178 -3.36 2.84 -10.30
C GLU A 178 -3.16 1.51 -11.03
N GLY A 179 -3.98 1.23 -12.04
CA GLY A 179 -3.87 0.04 -12.90
C GLY A 179 -4.04 -1.27 -12.15
N LYS A 180 -3.35 -2.33 -12.60
CA LYS A 180 -3.50 -3.72 -12.11
C LYS A 180 -3.02 -3.99 -10.67
N ASN A 181 -2.73 -2.94 -9.92
CA ASN A 181 -1.92 -2.95 -8.72
C ASN A 181 -2.76 -3.11 -7.45
N SER A 182 -2.10 -3.17 -6.29
CA SER A 182 -2.81 -3.47 -5.03
C SER A 182 -2.38 -2.66 -3.81
N ILE A 183 -3.35 -2.45 -2.92
CA ILE A 183 -3.15 -2.03 -1.52
C ILE A 183 -3.86 -3.02 -0.61
N ASN A 184 -3.14 -3.52 0.41
CA ASN A 184 -3.68 -4.35 1.48
C ASN A 184 -3.46 -3.67 2.85
N LEU A 185 -4.56 -3.32 3.53
CA LEU A 185 -4.53 -2.69 4.85
C LEU A 185 -4.98 -3.68 5.93
N THR A 186 -4.28 -3.70 7.05
CA THR A 186 -4.66 -4.44 8.26
C THR A 186 -4.44 -3.56 9.49
N ASN A 187 -5.46 -3.41 10.35
CA ASN A 187 -5.37 -2.60 11.56
C ASN A 187 -4.88 -1.17 11.30
N CYS A 188 -5.37 -0.51 10.24
CA CYS A 188 -4.93 0.83 9.86
C CYS A 188 -6.01 1.88 10.16
N GLU A 189 -5.58 3.12 10.39
CA GLU A 189 -6.44 4.30 10.48
C GLU A 189 -5.94 5.33 9.47
N LEU A 190 -6.61 5.52 8.34
CA LEU A 190 -6.17 6.45 7.29
C LEU A 190 -7.18 7.59 7.11
N VAL A 191 -6.68 8.82 6.99
CA VAL A 191 -7.49 10.03 6.76
C VAL A 191 -7.01 10.76 5.51
N GLY A 192 -7.93 11.02 4.57
CA GLY A 192 -7.72 11.89 3.40
C GLY A 192 -8.60 13.14 3.47
N TYR A 193 -8.23 14.19 2.76
CA TYR A 193 -8.91 15.49 2.81
C TYR A 193 -9.36 16.02 1.44
N VAL A 194 -8.83 15.47 0.35
CA VAL A 194 -9.02 16.03 -0.99
C VAL A 194 -9.70 15.01 -1.90
N LYS A 195 -10.74 15.48 -2.61
CA LYS A 195 -11.56 14.80 -3.63
C LYS A 195 -12.25 13.49 -3.24
N HIS A 196 -11.54 12.51 -2.70
CA HIS A 196 -12.05 11.16 -2.43
C HIS A 196 -11.47 10.59 -1.12
N GLY A 197 -12.03 9.48 -0.62
CA GLY A 197 -11.35 8.68 0.39
C GLY A 197 -10.29 7.77 -0.21
N ILE A 198 -10.71 6.94 -1.15
CA ILE A 198 -9.89 6.00 -1.91
C ILE A 198 -10.15 6.26 -3.40
N MET A 199 -9.09 6.29 -4.20
CA MET A 199 -9.19 6.37 -5.65
C MET A 199 -8.58 5.13 -6.31
N LEU A 200 -9.35 4.49 -7.18
CA LEU A 200 -8.93 3.35 -7.99
C LEU A 200 -9.05 3.75 -9.45
N TYR A 201 -7.93 3.88 -10.16
CA TYR A 201 -7.96 4.46 -11.50
C TYR A 201 -6.90 3.88 -12.41
N GLN A 202 -6.94 4.24 -13.69
CA GLN A 202 -5.82 4.04 -14.62
C GLN A 202 -5.51 5.37 -15.28
N SER A 203 -4.25 5.79 -15.27
CA SER A 203 -3.81 6.96 -16.01
C SER A 203 -3.22 6.60 -17.38
N MET A 204 -2.84 7.62 -18.14
CA MET A 204 -2.12 7.49 -19.41
C MET A 204 -0.60 7.70 -19.25
N SER A 205 -0.08 7.72 -18.02
CA SER A 205 1.35 7.96 -17.76
C SER A 205 2.25 6.78 -18.12
N MET A 206 1.68 5.58 -18.25
CA MET A 206 2.38 4.31 -18.40
C MET A 206 3.22 3.89 -17.18
N ASP A 207 2.98 4.49 -16.02
CA ASP A 207 3.67 4.08 -14.77
C ASP A 207 3.07 2.79 -14.19
N ALA A 208 1.77 2.57 -14.41
CA ALA A 208 1.07 1.33 -14.09
C ALA A 208 0.57 0.62 -15.35
N ASP A 209 0.77 -0.68 -15.40
CA ASP A 209 0.15 -1.55 -16.40
C ASP A 209 -1.37 -1.62 -16.21
N ILE A 210 -2.09 -1.66 -17.33
CA ILE A 210 -3.54 -1.82 -17.37
C ILE A 210 -3.96 -3.17 -16.78
N GLY A 211 -4.98 -3.15 -15.93
CA GLY A 211 -5.63 -4.32 -15.40
C GLY A 211 -6.47 -3.97 -14.17
N THR A 212 -6.77 -4.98 -13.36
CA THR A 212 -7.68 -4.82 -12.23
C THR A 212 -7.02 -4.17 -11.01
N ALA A 213 -7.51 -3.00 -10.59
CA ALA A 213 -7.09 -2.38 -9.33
C ALA A 213 -7.66 -3.16 -8.13
N LEU A 214 -6.81 -3.53 -7.18
CA LEU A 214 -7.21 -4.33 -6.01
C LEU A 214 -7.03 -3.54 -4.71
N PHE A 215 -8.09 -3.45 -3.92
CA PHE A 215 -8.05 -2.84 -2.60
C PHE A 215 -8.60 -3.80 -1.55
N TYR A 216 -7.80 -4.07 -0.51
CA TYR A 216 -8.21 -4.88 0.61
C TYR A 216 -8.05 -4.12 1.92
N SER A 217 -9.06 -4.22 2.78
CA SER A 217 -9.05 -3.64 4.12
C SER A 217 -9.57 -4.64 5.13
N TYR A 218 -8.78 -4.94 6.14
CA TYR A 218 -9.16 -5.76 7.28
C TYR A 218 -8.98 -4.98 8.58
N HIS A 219 -10.02 -4.93 9.41
CA HIS A 219 -9.98 -4.30 10.73
C HIS A 219 -9.42 -2.86 10.72
N SER A 220 -9.74 -2.09 9.68
CA SER A 220 -9.19 -0.74 9.48
C SER A 220 -10.30 0.31 9.44
N SER A 221 -9.96 1.56 9.75
CA SER A 221 -10.83 2.72 9.56
C SER A 221 -10.28 3.62 8.46
N ILE A 222 -11.15 4.00 7.52
CA ILE A 222 -10.81 4.96 6.47
C ILE A 222 -11.76 6.14 6.58
N THR A 223 -11.19 7.34 6.66
CA THR A 223 -11.92 8.60 6.74
C THR A 223 -11.58 9.47 5.54
N THR A 224 -12.60 10.09 4.95
CA THR A 224 -12.40 11.26 4.09
C THR A 224 -13.08 12.48 4.69
N LYS A 225 -12.38 13.62 4.64
CA LYS A 225 -12.88 14.95 5.00
C LYS A 225 -13.32 15.75 3.77
N SER A 226 -13.23 15.15 2.59
CA SER A 226 -13.71 15.77 1.35
C SER A 226 -15.23 15.60 1.19
N GLU A 227 -15.81 16.43 0.31
CA GLU A 227 -17.21 16.33 -0.09
C GLU A 227 -17.44 15.33 -1.24
N GLY A 228 -16.42 14.59 -1.66
CA GLY A 228 -16.56 13.55 -2.67
C GLY A 228 -16.76 12.14 -2.10
N PRO A 229 -16.83 11.12 -2.97
CA PRO A 229 -17.11 9.74 -2.56
C PRO A 229 -16.05 9.15 -1.64
N MET A 230 -16.47 8.20 -0.80
CA MET A 230 -15.53 7.37 -0.02
C MET A 230 -14.65 6.54 -0.97
N ILE A 231 -15.23 5.87 -1.96
CA ILE A 231 -14.48 5.17 -3.02
C ILE A 231 -14.86 5.72 -4.40
N TYR A 232 -13.85 6.16 -5.14
CA TYR A 232 -13.97 6.64 -6.52
C TYR A 232 -13.26 5.72 -7.51
N ILE A 233 -13.91 5.43 -8.63
CA ILE A 233 -13.37 4.60 -9.70
C ILE A 233 -13.53 5.30 -11.05
N THR A 234 -12.46 5.31 -11.85
CA THR A 234 -12.50 5.84 -13.21
C THR A 234 -11.47 5.16 -14.10
N ASN A 235 -11.79 4.99 -15.38
CA ASN A 235 -10.93 4.41 -16.42
C ASN A 235 -10.31 3.03 -16.06
N THR A 236 -10.90 2.26 -15.14
CA THR A 236 -10.36 0.98 -14.72
C THR A 236 -11.46 0.03 -14.26
N HIS A 237 -11.14 -1.26 -14.24
CA HIS A 237 -11.88 -2.26 -13.49
C HIS A 237 -11.23 -2.45 -12.12
N ALA A 238 -12.03 -2.51 -11.07
CA ALA A 238 -11.56 -2.61 -9.70
C ALA A 238 -12.26 -3.72 -8.91
N LYS A 239 -11.57 -4.23 -7.89
CA LYS A 239 -12.19 -5.03 -6.83
C LYS A 239 -11.77 -4.48 -5.48
N ALA A 240 -12.75 -4.26 -4.61
CA ALA A 240 -12.54 -3.61 -3.31
C ALA A 240 -13.23 -4.41 -2.21
N TYR A 241 -12.45 -4.91 -1.26
CA TYR A 241 -12.92 -5.82 -0.22
C TYR A 241 -12.66 -5.22 1.17
N PHE A 242 -13.73 -5.11 1.96
CA PHE A 242 -13.69 -4.51 3.28
C PHE A 242 -14.28 -5.47 4.30
N TYR A 243 -13.43 -5.92 5.22
CA TYR A 243 -13.78 -6.88 6.26
C TYR A 243 -13.56 -6.23 7.62
N ASN A 244 -14.56 -6.26 8.50
CA ASN A 244 -14.46 -5.68 9.85
C ASN A 244 -13.95 -4.22 9.84
N SER A 245 -14.19 -3.50 8.76
CA SER A 245 -13.64 -2.16 8.54
C SER A 245 -14.72 -1.11 8.74
N SER A 246 -14.33 0.14 8.85
CA SER A 246 -15.27 1.25 9.02
C SER A 246 -14.93 2.43 8.13
N PHE A 247 -15.97 3.17 7.75
CA PHE A 247 -15.87 4.36 6.93
C PHE A 247 -16.38 5.58 7.69
N THR A 248 -15.76 6.74 7.44
CA THR A 248 -16.26 8.03 7.91
C THR A 248 -16.16 9.05 6.79
N PHE A 249 -17.29 9.60 6.36
CA PHE A 249 -17.40 10.57 5.28
C PHE A 249 -18.71 11.36 5.40
N THR A 250 -18.73 12.58 4.87
CA THR A 250 -19.88 13.51 4.99
C THR A 250 -20.69 13.64 3.70
N SER A 251 -20.12 13.28 2.56
CA SER A 251 -20.74 13.44 1.22
C SER A 251 -21.98 12.59 0.99
N ASN A 252 -22.23 11.59 1.85
CA ASN A 252 -23.22 10.52 1.64
C ASN A 252 -22.99 9.69 0.37
N ILE A 253 -21.84 9.79 -0.31
CA ILE A 253 -21.53 8.96 -1.49
C ILE A 253 -20.55 7.87 -1.07
N LEU A 254 -21.01 6.62 -1.02
CA LEU A 254 -20.18 5.49 -0.64
C LEU A 254 -19.25 5.09 -1.80
N LEU A 255 -19.83 4.83 -2.96
CA LEU A 255 -19.15 4.25 -4.11
C LEU A 255 -19.57 4.99 -5.37
N LYS A 256 -18.61 5.54 -6.11
CA LYS A 256 -18.88 6.23 -7.37
C LYS A 256 -17.94 5.75 -8.46
N ALA A 257 -18.50 5.31 -9.59
CA ALA A 257 -17.77 5.14 -10.83
C ALA A 257 -18.17 6.23 -11.83
N ALA A 258 -17.21 6.84 -12.52
CA ALA A 258 -17.47 7.87 -13.51
C ALA A 258 -16.39 7.91 -14.60
N ALA A 259 -16.74 8.52 -15.75
CA ALA A 259 -15.77 9.02 -16.70
C ALA A 259 -15.07 10.26 -16.13
N ASP A 260 -13.79 10.41 -16.42
CA ASP A 260 -12.96 11.53 -15.94
C ASP A 260 -11.88 11.87 -17.00
N GLN A 261 -10.85 12.63 -16.62
CA GLN A 261 -9.80 13.10 -17.51
C GLN A 261 -8.85 12.02 -18.08
N TRP A 262 -9.02 10.75 -17.71
CA TRP A 262 -8.18 9.64 -18.18
C TRP A 262 -8.95 8.74 -19.14
N GLY A 263 -8.28 8.13 -20.12
CA GLY A 263 -8.91 7.23 -21.10
C GLY A 263 -9.58 7.94 -22.27
N ASP A 264 -10.27 7.17 -23.10
CA ASP A 264 -10.98 7.65 -24.29
C ASP A 264 -12.42 8.02 -23.94
N GLU A 265 -12.87 9.20 -24.39
CA GLU A 265 -14.22 9.72 -24.14
C GLU A 265 -15.31 8.71 -24.54
N GLY A 266 -16.21 8.41 -23.59
CA GLY A 266 -17.29 7.44 -23.77
C GLY A 266 -16.89 5.98 -23.54
N SER A 267 -15.63 5.73 -23.15
CA SER A 267 -15.12 4.39 -22.80
C SER A 267 -14.15 4.41 -21.61
N ASN A 268 -14.24 5.45 -20.79
CA ASN A 268 -13.36 5.72 -19.67
C ASN A 268 -14.08 5.80 -18.30
N GLY A 269 -15.29 5.26 -18.23
CA GLY A 269 -15.98 5.00 -16.98
C GLY A 269 -15.21 4.03 -16.08
N GLY A 270 -15.67 3.91 -14.83
CA GLY A 270 -15.14 2.95 -13.87
C GLY A 270 -16.01 1.70 -13.75
N SER A 271 -15.43 0.57 -13.42
CA SER A 271 -16.20 -0.57 -12.93
C SER A 271 -15.63 -1.16 -11.65
N CYS A 272 -16.49 -1.65 -10.75
CA CYS A 272 -16.04 -2.16 -9.46
C CYS A 272 -16.90 -3.32 -8.94
N GLU A 273 -16.25 -4.38 -8.47
CA GLU A 273 -16.82 -5.39 -7.60
C GLU A 273 -16.43 -5.05 -6.14
N MET A 274 -17.34 -4.44 -5.40
CA MET A 274 -17.15 -4.10 -3.99
C MET A 274 -17.81 -5.14 -3.09
N LEU A 275 -17.10 -5.60 -2.07
CA LEU A 275 -17.63 -6.45 -1.01
C LEU A 275 -17.41 -5.79 0.35
N ILE A 276 -18.49 -5.71 1.13
CA ILE A 276 -18.44 -5.33 2.55
C ILE A 276 -18.89 -6.51 3.40
N GLU A 277 -18.11 -6.84 4.43
CA GLU A 277 -18.40 -7.92 5.36
C GLU A 277 -18.15 -7.52 6.81
N ASN A 278 -19.11 -7.91 7.67
CA ASN A 278 -19.14 -7.59 9.08
C ASN A 278 -18.88 -6.10 9.39
N MET A 279 -19.57 -5.23 8.66
CA MET A 279 -19.52 -3.79 8.88
C MET A 279 -20.88 -3.13 8.65
N SER A 280 -21.04 -1.91 9.15
CA SER A 280 -22.22 -1.10 8.90
C SER A 280 -21.80 0.23 8.27
N THR A 281 -22.41 0.59 7.14
CA THR A 281 -22.12 1.84 6.46
C THR A 281 -23.38 2.37 5.76
N THR A 282 -23.45 3.67 5.55
CA THR A 282 -24.49 4.29 4.73
C THR A 282 -23.87 4.90 3.49
N GLY A 283 -24.67 5.35 2.54
CA GLY A 283 -24.24 6.18 1.42
C GLY A 283 -24.59 5.59 0.05
N ASP A 284 -24.74 6.48 -0.91
CA ASP A 284 -25.22 6.21 -2.25
C ASP A 284 -24.16 5.48 -3.09
N VAL A 285 -24.65 4.64 -4.01
CA VAL A 285 -23.83 3.89 -4.99
C VAL A 285 -24.21 4.36 -6.39
N ILE A 286 -23.25 4.97 -7.09
CA ILE A 286 -23.51 5.78 -8.29
C ILE A 286 -22.60 5.35 -9.43
N ALA A 287 -23.17 4.78 -10.49
CA ALA A 287 -22.51 4.60 -11.78
C ALA A 287 -22.90 5.79 -12.69
N ALA A 288 -22.04 6.80 -12.76
CA ALA A 288 -22.36 8.12 -13.31
C ALA A 288 -22.13 8.26 -14.82
N ALA A 289 -21.40 7.35 -15.46
CA ALA A 289 -21.22 7.31 -16.91
C ALA A 289 -21.89 6.07 -17.52
N ASP A 290 -22.29 6.15 -18.78
CA ASP A 290 -23.03 5.08 -19.49
C ASP A 290 -22.28 3.74 -19.53
N ASP A 291 -20.95 3.78 -19.51
CA ASP A 291 -20.05 2.63 -19.50
C ASP A 291 -19.55 2.25 -18.09
N SER A 292 -20.01 2.94 -17.05
CA SER A 292 -19.68 2.61 -15.66
C SER A 292 -20.56 1.47 -15.13
N ASN A 293 -19.96 0.55 -14.36
CA ASN A 293 -20.64 -0.66 -13.88
C ASN A 293 -20.24 -0.98 -12.44
N LEU A 294 -21.19 -1.01 -11.50
CA LEU A 294 -20.90 -1.30 -10.10
C LEU A 294 -21.62 -2.56 -9.62
N THR A 295 -20.94 -3.36 -8.82
CA THR A 295 -21.55 -4.43 -8.02
C THR A 295 -21.18 -4.21 -6.56
N LEU A 296 -22.18 -4.12 -5.68
CA LEU A 296 -22.00 -4.08 -4.23
C LEU A 296 -22.55 -5.37 -3.60
N THR A 297 -21.65 -6.15 -3.02
CA THR A 297 -22.00 -7.35 -2.23
C THR A 297 -21.94 -7.01 -0.74
N VAL A 298 -23.04 -7.25 -0.04
CA VAL A 298 -23.22 -6.97 1.39
C VAL A 298 -23.39 -8.30 2.11
N VAL A 299 -22.40 -8.70 2.92
CA VAL A 299 -22.39 -9.98 3.65
C VAL A 299 -22.37 -9.71 5.15
N ALA A 300 -23.31 -10.26 5.91
CA ALA A 300 -23.36 -10.08 7.38
C ALA A 300 -23.14 -8.61 7.79
N SER A 301 -23.70 -7.68 7.01
CA SER A 301 -23.41 -6.25 7.07
C SER A 301 -24.69 -5.45 6.89
N ASN A 302 -24.70 -4.21 7.38
CA ASN A 302 -25.79 -3.28 7.13
C ASN A 302 -25.36 -2.21 6.15
N TRP A 303 -26.10 -2.06 5.06
CA TRP A 303 -25.96 -0.94 4.15
C TRP A 303 -27.30 -0.30 3.79
N SER A 304 -27.32 1.03 3.80
CA SER A 304 -28.43 1.85 3.30
C SER A 304 -27.92 3.02 2.46
N GLY A 305 -28.57 3.26 1.33
CA GLY A 305 -28.23 4.31 0.38
C GLY A 305 -29.09 4.19 -0.87
N ASN A 306 -29.06 5.23 -1.71
CA ASN A 306 -29.67 5.19 -3.02
C ASN A 306 -28.74 4.51 -4.03
N VAL A 307 -29.34 4.08 -5.13
CA VAL A 307 -28.63 3.48 -6.26
C VAL A 307 -28.95 4.26 -7.52
N GLU A 308 -27.93 4.62 -8.28
CA GLU A 308 -28.06 5.35 -9.55
C GLU A 308 -27.18 4.73 -10.64
N GLY A 309 -27.73 4.59 -11.85
CA GLY A 309 -27.03 4.05 -13.01
C GLY A 309 -26.97 2.52 -13.01
N ASN A 310 -25.98 1.95 -13.72
CA ASN A 310 -25.81 0.51 -13.84
C ASN A 310 -25.12 -0.07 -12.59
N VAL A 311 -25.94 -0.44 -11.61
CA VAL A 311 -25.50 -0.94 -10.32
C VAL A 311 -26.29 -2.18 -9.94
N LEU A 312 -25.57 -3.24 -9.55
CA LEU A 312 -26.11 -4.44 -8.96
C LEU A 312 -25.81 -4.47 -7.46
N VAL A 313 -26.84 -4.67 -6.63
CA VAL A 313 -26.66 -4.88 -5.18
C VAL A 313 -27.05 -6.32 -4.82
N ILE A 314 -26.14 -7.02 -4.16
CA ILE A 314 -26.32 -8.40 -3.69
C ILE A 314 -26.26 -8.36 -2.16
N LYS A 315 -27.33 -8.78 -1.49
CA LYS A 315 -27.37 -8.92 -0.02
C LYS A 315 -27.36 -10.40 0.33
N LYS A 316 -26.47 -10.80 1.23
CA LYS A 316 -26.37 -12.15 1.78
C LYS A 316 -26.55 -12.08 3.30
N ASP A 317 -27.62 -12.68 3.79
CA ASP A 317 -27.84 -12.85 5.22
C ASP A 317 -26.91 -13.94 5.76
N SER A 318 -26.56 -13.86 7.05
CA SER A 318 -25.65 -14.82 7.69
C SER A 318 -26.21 -16.24 7.84
N GLU A 319 -27.47 -16.47 7.45
CA GLU A 319 -28.22 -17.71 7.69
C GLU A 319 -28.56 -18.52 6.42
N ASP A 320 -28.31 -18.00 5.20
CA ASP A 320 -28.61 -18.69 3.93
C ASP A 320 -27.42 -19.48 3.34
N ASP A 321 -26.44 -19.85 4.18
CA ASP A 321 -25.31 -20.68 3.75
C ASP A 321 -25.62 -22.17 3.92
N ASP A 322 -26.54 -22.66 3.09
CA ASP A 322 -26.66 -24.09 2.75
C ASP A 322 -25.50 -24.52 1.82
N GLY A 323 -24.26 -24.10 2.11
CA GLY A 323 -23.04 -24.68 1.57
C GLY A 323 -22.93 -24.76 0.04
N GLU A 324 -23.59 -23.88 -0.72
CA GLU A 324 -23.26 -23.64 -2.13
C GLU A 324 -22.47 -22.34 -2.26
N ASP A 325 -21.15 -22.49 -2.09
CA ASP A 325 -20.12 -21.53 -2.45
C ASP A 325 -20.37 -21.01 -3.88
N ILE A 326 -20.98 -19.83 -4.02
CA ILE A 326 -20.95 -19.09 -5.29
C ILE A 326 -19.56 -18.48 -5.42
N VAL A 327 -18.62 -19.34 -5.82
CA VAL A 327 -17.35 -18.99 -6.44
C VAL A 327 -17.64 -18.74 -7.92
N PRO A 328 -17.50 -17.51 -8.45
CA PRO A 328 -17.43 -17.32 -9.88
C PRO A 328 -16.23 -18.12 -10.40
N THR A 329 -16.51 -19.16 -11.16
CA THR A 329 -15.50 -19.99 -11.83
C THR A 329 -14.89 -19.17 -12.95
N ASP A 330 -13.81 -18.46 -12.64
CA ASP A 330 -12.76 -18.24 -13.62
C ASP A 330 -11.48 -18.93 -13.12
N LYS A 331 -10.89 -19.73 -14.00
CA LYS A 331 -9.75 -20.61 -13.68
C LYS A 331 -8.45 -19.79 -13.63
N SER A 332 -8.34 -18.89 -12.66
CA SER A 332 -7.06 -18.45 -12.10
C SER A 332 -7.24 -17.87 -10.69
N GLN A 333 -6.77 -18.64 -9.71
CA GLN A 333 -6.62 -18.27 -8.29
C GLN A 333 -7.91 -18.09 -7.47
N THR A 334 -8.62 -19.19 -7.27
CA THR A 334 -9.52 -19.35 -6.12
C THR A 334 -8.67 -19.49 -4.85
N LEU A 335 -8.65 -18.47 -3.99
CA LEU A 335 -7.97 -18.49 -2.70
C LEU A 335 -9.05 -18.44 -1.60
N SER A 336 -9.20 -19.55 -0.87
CA SER A 336 -10.19 -19.67 0.20
C SER A 336 -9.89 -18.74 1.38
N ARG A 337 -10.82 -18.58 2.33
CA ARG A 337 -10.66 -17.75 3.56
C ARG A 337 -9.36 -18.03 4.34
N ASN A 338 -8.79 -19.22 4.22
CA ASN A 338 -7.50 -19.61 4.82
C ASN A 338 -6.27 -19.19 3.99
N ALA A 339 -6.45 -18.91 2.70
CA ALA A 339 -5.39 -18.48 1.80
C ALA A 339 -5.11 -16.98 1.90
N ILE A 340 -6.07 -16.13 2.29
CA ILE A 340 -5.83 -14.70 2.55
C ILE A 340 -4.85 -14.51 3.73
N ILE A 341 -4.94 -15.37 4.77
CA ILE A 341 -3.97 -15.42 5.88
C ILE A 341 -2.61 -16.00 5.41
N GLY A 342 -2.59 -16.75 4.30
CA GLY A 342 -1.41 -17.43 3.73
C GLY A 342 -0.72 -16.73 2.55
N ILE A 343 -1.30 -15.71 1.92
CA ILE A 343 -0.66 -15.02 0.77
C ILE A 343 0.36 -13.98 1.25
N GLY A 344 0.18 -13.41 2.45
CA GLY A 344 1.24 -12.68 3.15
C GLY A 344 2.43 -13.55 3.57
N VAL A 345 2.35 -14.87 3.38
CA VAL A 345 3.39 -15.86 3.71
C VAL A 345 4.16 -16.34 2.46
N ALA A 346 3.65 -16.11 1.26
CA ALA A 346 4.28 -16.56 0.01
C ALA A 346 5.37 -15.60 -0.52
N ALA A 347 5.63 -14.47 0.14
CA ALA A 347 6.85 -13.70 -0.04
C ALA A 347 8.01 -14.33 0.77
N GLY A 348 8.42 -15.52 0.33
CA GLY A 348 9.76 -16.08 0.56
C GLY A 348 10.09 -16.58 1.97
N VAL A 349 10.02 -17.90 2.18
CA VAL A 349 10.93 -18.64 3.09
C VAL A 349 10.78 -18.42 4.61
N ALA A 350 10.03 -17.43 5.11
CA ALA A 350 10.08 -17.03 6.54
C ALA A 350 9.07 -17.66 7.52
N VAL A 351 8.15 -18.56 7.11
CA VAL A 351 7.23 -19.22 8.07
C VAL A 351 7.87 -20.35 8.88
N ILE A 352 9.01 -20.86 8.44
CA ILE A 352 9.83 -21.79 9.25
C ILE A 352 10.35 -21.09 10.53
N ALA A 353 10.58 -19.76 10.49
CA ALA A 353 11.00 -18.98 11.65
C ALA A 353 9.85 -18.68 12.62
N LEU A 354 8.62 -18.45 12.13
CA LEU A 354 7.45 -18.19 12.97
C LEU A 354 7.05 -19.46 13.78
N ILE A 355 7.16 -20.65 13.18
CA ILE A 355 6.93 -21.94 13.85
C ILE A 355 8.02 -22.24 14.90
N ALA A 356 9.29 -21.92 14.62
CA ALA A 356 10.38 -22.11 15.59
C ALA A 356 10.24 -21.17 16.81
N ILE A 357 9.79 -19.93 16.60
CA ILE A 357 9.63 -18.93 17.66
C ILE A 357 8.40 -19.24 18.54
N ILE A 358 7.27 -19.62 17.95
CA ILE A 358 6.07 -19.99 18.72
C ILE A 358 6.31 -21.28 19.53
N VAL A 359 6.96 -22.30 18.96
CA VAL A 359 7.32 -23.54 19.67
C VAL A 359 8.30 -23.27 20.82
N TYR A 360 9.28 -22.37 20.65
CA TYR A 360 10.20 -21.94 21.70
C TYR A 360 9.47 -21.28 22.89
N PHE A 361 8.51 -20.39 22.62
CA PHE A 361 7.78 -19.69 23.68
C PHE A 361 6.72 -20.57 24.38
N VAL A 362 6.10 -21.53 23.68
CA VAL A 362 5.13 -22.47 24.29
C VAL A 362 5.81 -23.50 25.20
N ILE A 363 6.99 -24.01 24.82
CA ILE A 363 7.78 -24.94 25.66
C ILE A 363 8.30 -24.23 26.92
N LYS A 364 8.75 -22.99 26.81
CA LYS A 364 9.19 -22.17 27.95
C LYS A 364 8.05 -21.85 28.92
N LYS A 365 6.83 -21.58 28.40
CA LYS A 365 5.65 -21.30 29.23
C LYS A 365 5.15 -22.53 29.99
N LYS A 366 5.19 -23.73 29.39
CA LYS A 366 4.81 -24.98 30.10
C LYS A 366 5.80 -25.40 31.20
N ARG A 367 7.10 -25.13 31.03
CA ARG A 367 8.10 -25.36 32.10
C ARG A 367 7.96 -24.41 33.29
N ASN A 368 7.41 -23.20 33.06
CA ASN A 368 7.22 -22.18 34.09
C ASN A 368 5.83 -22.20 34.75
N GLN A 369 4.96 -23.14 34.38
CA GLN A 369 3.63 -23.32 34.99
C GLN A 369 3.47 -24.63 35.78
N SER A 370 4.57 -25.33 36.10
CA SER A 370 4.52 -26.37 37.13
C SER A 370 4.25 -25.70 38.49
N PRO A 371 3.15 -26.05 39.20
CA PRO A 371 2.86 -25.47 40.51
C PRO A 371 3.92 -25.89 41.52
N GLY A 372 4.33 -24.93 42.36
CA GLY A 372 5.37 -25.10 43.35
C GLY A 372 5.10 -26.25 44.31
N PHE A 373 6.14 -27.07 44.52
CA PHE A 373 6.25 -27.87 45.73
C PHE A 373 6.43 -26.92 46.92
N ASN A 374 5.45 -26.89 47.81
CA ASN A 374 5.60 -26.36 49.15
C ASN A 374 5.35 -27.49 50.16
N LYS A 375 6.39 -27.79 50.96
CA LYS A 375 6.46 -28.52 52.24
C LYS A 375 5.88 -29.94 52.33
N ILE A 376 6.73 -30.90 52.71
CA ILE A 376 6.96 -31.32 54.12
C ILE A 376 8.46 -31.56 54.29
#